data_AF-A0A0B7G385-F1
#
_entry.id   AF-A0A0B7G385-F1
#
_cell.length_a   1.000
_cell.length_b   1.000
_cell.length_c   1.000
_cell.angle_alpha   90.00
_cell.angle_beta   90.00
_cell.angle_gamma   90.00
#
_symmetry.space_group_name_H-M   'P 1'
#
loop_
_entity.id
_entity.type
_entity.pdbx_description
1 polymer ?
#
loop_
_entity_poly.entity_id
_entity_poly.type
_entity_poly.pdbx_seq_one_letter_code
_entity_poly.pdbx_strand_id
1 'polypeptide(L)'
;MLFLFVGASALVGLSIAQSNTDLSQQYVPSPGSPGFYRGNSSAGVTFDQHSLLLDGKRIMVFSGEFHPWRLPSTPLWRDVLEKMKAAGFNAVSDTAPSLDF
;
A
#
# COMPACT_ATOMS: atom_id res chain seq x y z
N MET A 1 35.65 -48.14 21.48
CA MET A 1 36.35 -47.18 20.59
C MET A 1 35.32 -46.20 20.09
N LEU A 2 35.42 -44.96 20.56
CA LEU A 2 34.58 -43.78 20.29
C LEU A 2 34.79 -43.29 18.86
N PHE A 3 33.76 -42.95 18.07
CA PHE A 3 33.72 -41.88 17.03
C PHE A 3 32.24 -41.71 16.56
N LEU A 4 31.51 -40.77 17.15
CA LEU A 4 31.16 -39.42 16.63
C LEU A 4 29.85 -39.39 15.82
N PHE A 5 28.78 -39.01 16.51
CA PHE A 5 27.62 -38.34 15.93
C PHE A 5 28.05 -36.95 15.42
N VAL A 6 27.81 -36.65 14.14
CA VAL A 6 27.62 -35.28 13.68
C VAL A 6 26.32 -35.26 12.89
N GLY A 7 25.31 -34.63 13.49
CA GLY A 7 23.95 -34.57 12.98
C GLY A 7 23.87 -33.78 11.67
N ALA A 8 23.13 -34.33 10.72
CA ALA A 8 22.62 -33.57 9.59
C ALA A 8 21.51 -32.64 10.11
N SER A 9 21.89 -31.44 10.54
CA SER A 9 20.93 -30.35 10.74
C SER A 9 20.44 -29.91 9.36
N ALA A 10 19.32 -30.47 8.91
CA ALA A 10 18.57 -29.90 7.82
C ALA A 10 17.99 -28.56 8.32
N LEU A 11 18.65 -27.46 7.97
CA LEU A 11 18.07 -26.12 8.07
C LEU A 11 16.85 -26.09 7.14
N VAL A 12 15.67 -26.36 7.69
CA VAL A 12 14.41 -26.05 7.02
C VAL A 12 14.29 -24.53 7.03
N GLY A 13 14.86 -23.90 6.00
CA GLY A 13 14.57 -22.51 5.71
C GLY A 13 13.09 -22.41 5.33
N LEU A 14 12.28 -21.87 6.24
CA LEU A 14 10.91 -21.48 5.93
C LEU A 14 10.98 -20.26 5.01
N SER A 15 11.24 -20.49 3.73
CA SER A 15 10.96 -19.52 2.70
C SER A 15 9.45 -19.44 2.59
N ILE A 16 8.87 -18.36 3.11
CA ILE A 16 7.49 -18.01 2.78
C ILE A 16 7.57 -17.65 1.30
N ALA A 17 7.25 -18.58 0.42
CA ALA A 17 6.98 -18.25 -0.97
C ALA A 17 5.82 -17.26 -0.93
N GLN A 18 6.11 -15.97 -1.12
CA GLN A 18 5.07 -14.98 -1.36
C GLN A 18 4.27 -15.49 -2.54
N SER A 19 3.04 -15.91 -2.30
CA SER A 19 2.19 -16.44 -3.34
C SER A 19 1.99 -15.36 -4.41
N ASN A 20 2.49 -15.60 -5.62
CA ASN A 20 2.33 -14.69 -6.77
C ASN A 20 0.92 -14.73 -7.37
N THR A 21 -0.07 -15.27 -6.67
CA THR A 21 -1.45 -15.24 -7.09
C THR A 21 -1.94 -13.80 -7.18
N ASP A 22 -2.28 -13.37 -8.39
CA ASP A 22 -2.89 -12.07 -8.65
C ASP A 22 -4.30 -12.03 -8.06
N LEU A 23 -4.43 -11.38 -6.90
CA LEU A 23 -5.69 -11.15 -6.21
C LEU A 23 -6.26 -9.75 -6.48
N SER A 24 -5.76 -9.03 -7.50
CA SER A 24 -6.22 -7.67 -7.83
C SER A 24 -7.73 -7.61 -8.11
N GLN A 25 -8.28 -8.64 -8.75
CA GLN A 25 -9.70 -8.79 -9.05
C GLN A 25 -10.58 -8.95 -7.80
N GLN A 26 -9.98 -9.27 -6.66
CA GLN A 26 -10.67 -9.48 -5.38
C GLN A 26 -10.26 -8.43 -4.34
N TYR A 27 -9.59 -7.36 -4.80
CA TYR A 27 -9.18 -6.26 -3.95
C TYR A 27 -10.40 -5.45 -3.50
N VAL A 28 -11.01 -5.92 -2.41
CA VAL A 28 -11.71 -5.05 -1.48
C VAL A 28 -10.61 -4.33 -0.71
N PRO A 29 -10.53 -2.98 -0.73
CA PRO A 29 -9.58 -2.27 0.12
C PRO A 29 -9.77 -2.81 1.52
N SER A 30 -8.72 -3.44 2.04
CA SER A 30 -8.75 -3.96 3.40
C SER A 30 -9.13 -2.76 4.28
N PRO A 31 -10.10 -2.87 5.20
CA PRO A 31 -10.08 -2.06 6.41
C PRO A 31 -8.84 -2.50 7.21
N GLY A 32 -7.65 -2.23 6.68
CA GLY A 32 -6.39 -2.92 7.02
C GLY A 32 -5.68 -2.31 8.21
N SER A 33 -6.18 -1.19 8.72
CA SER A 33 -5.79 -0.67 10.00
C SER A 33 -7.03 -0.03 10.65
N PRO A 34 -7.24 -0.20 11.97
CA PRO A 34 -8.24 0.56 12.74
C PRO A 34 -8.11 2.09 12.62
N GLY A 35 -7.14 2.59 11.86
CA GLY A 35 -6.86 3.99 11.63
C GLY A 35 -6.84 4.51 10.19
N PHE A 36 -7.24 3.72 9.19
CA PHE A 36 -7.12 4.12 7.78
C PHE A 36 -7.79 5.46 7.46
N TYR A 37 -9.00 5.70 8.00
CA TYR A 37 -9.74 6.96 7.78
C TYR A 37 -9.41 8.08 8.78
N ARG A 38 -8.53 7.82 9.74
CA ARG A 38 -8.20 8.71 10.86
C ARG A 38 -6.73 9.14 10.88
N GLY A 39 -5.93 8.71 9.88
CA GLY A 39 -4.51 9.06 9.75
C GLY A 39 -3.57 8.25 10.67
N ASN A 40 -4.07 7.27 11.41
CA ASN A 40 -3.29 6.38 12.28
C ASN A 40 -3.19 4.96 11.69
N SER A 41 -3.01 4.86 10.37
CA SER A 41 -2.83 3.58 9.70
C SER A 41 -1.50 2.93 10.08
N SER A 42 -1.54 1.66 10.49
CA SER A 42 -0.38 0.79 10.70
C SER A 42 -0.02 -0.03 9.46
N ALA A 43 -0.70 0.21 8.33
CA ALA A 43 -0.54 -0.58 7.12
C ALA A 43 0.88 -0.43 6.53
N GLY A 44 1.54 -1.55 6.26
CA GLY A 44 2.87 -1.58 5.67
C GLY A 44 2.81 -1.38 4.15
N VAL A 45 3.56 -0.40 3.63
CA VAL A 45 3.75 -0.18 2.19
C VAL A 45 5.04 -0.84 1.75
N THR A 46 4.95 -1.80 0.84
CA THR A 46 6.09 -2.51 0.24
C THR A 46 5.92 -2.58 -1.27
N PHE A 47 6.90 -3.11 -1.99
CA PHE A 47 6.84 -3.25 -3.44
C PHE A 47 7.66 -4.44 -3.93
N ASP A 48 7.30 -4.95 -5.10
CA ASP A 48 8.08 -5.93 -5.84
C ASP A 48 8.28 -5.48 -7.30
N GLN A 49 8.76 -6.38 -8.15
CA GLN A 49 9.05 -6.09 -9.56
C GLN A 49 7.80 -5.76 -10.39
N HIS A 50 6.60 -6.04 -9.87
CA HIS A 50 5.34 -5.93 -10.61
C HIS A 50 4.46 -4.79 -10.11
N SER A 51 4.41 -4.54 -8.80
CA SER A 51 3.57 -3.46 -8.27
C SER A 51 3.90 -3.08 -6.81
N LEU A 52 3.12 -2.14 -6.30
CA LEU A 52 3.03 -1.84 -4.87
C LEU A 52 2.17 -2.88 -4.14
N LEU A 53 2.48 -3.07 -2.86
CA LEU A 53 1.74 -3.90 -1.92
C LEU A 53 1.37 -3.08 -0.68
N LEU A 54 0.11 -3.18 -0.27
CA LEU A 54 -0.41 -2.61 0.97
C LEU A 54 -0.83 -3.78 1.88
N ASP A 55 -0.14 -3.98 3.01
CA ASP A 55 -0.32 -5.14 3.89
C ASP A 55 -0.23 -6.48 3.15
N GLY A 56 0.74 -6.59 2.25
CA GLY A 56 0.94 -7.79 1.42
C GLY A 56 -0.11 -7.97 0.31
N LYS A 57 -1.10 -7.08 0.19
CA LYS A 57 -2.09 -7.10 -0.90
C LYS A 57 -1.61 -6.27 -2.07
N ARG A 58 -1.61 -6.88 -3.25
CA ARG A 58 -1.21 -6.24 -4.49
C ARG A 58 -2.19 -5.12 -4.86
N ILE A 59 -1.67 -3.93 -5.17
CA ILE A 59 -2.46 -2.81 -5.68
C ILE A 59 -1.81 -2.20 -6.93
N MET A 60 -2.65 -1.87 -7.91
CA MET A 60 -2.27 -1.00 -9.01
C MET A 60 -2.64 0.42 -8.63
N VAL A 61 -1.64 1.29 -8.45
CA VAL A 61 -1.90 2.69 -8.10
C VAL A 61 -2.30 3.45 -9.35
N PHE A 62 -3.51 3.98 -9.33
CA PHE A 62 -4.00 4.90 -10.33
C PHE A 62 -4.33 6.22 -9.63
N SER A 63 -3.49 7.22 -9.88
CA SER A 63 -3.51 8.51 -9.19
C SER A 63 -3.96 9.62 -10.13
N GLY A 64 -4.67 10.61 -9.57
CA GLY A 64 -4.87 11.91 -10.22
C GLY A 64 -4.15 13.01 -9.44
N GLU A 65 -3.91 14.15 -10.10
CA GLU A 65 -3.26 15.30 -9.47
C GLU A 65 -4.30 16.30 -8.97
N PHE A 66 -4.17 16.74 -7.72
CA PHE A 66 -5.06 17.71 -7.08
C PHE A 66 -4.24 18.75 -6.33
N HIS A 67 -4.56 20.04 -6.55
CA HIS A 67 -3.82 21.18 -6.02
C HIS A 67 -4.73 22.02 -5.11
N PRO A 68 -4.68 21.88 -3.76
CA PRO A 68 -5.57 22.56 -2.83
C PRO A 68 -5.57 24.08 -2.94
N TRP A 69 -4.44 24.71 -3.30
CA TRP A 69 -4.37 26.18 -3.46
C TRP A 69 -5.19 26.70 -4.64
N ARG A 70 -5.50 25.85 -5.64
CA ARG A 70 -6.39 26.21 -6.74
C ARG A 70 -7.88 26.13 -6.35
N LEU A 71 -8.19 25.56 -5.19
CA LEU A 71 -9.54 25.45 -4.65
C LEU A 71 -9.49 25.67 -3.12
N PRO A 72 -9.33 26.90 -2.60
CA PRO A 72 -9.06 27.15 -1.18
C PRO A 72 -10.23 26.79 -0.22
N SER A 73 -11.37 26.31 -0.74
CA SER A 73 -12.50 25.85 0.05
C SER A 73 -12.37 24.37 0.41
N THR A 74 -11.91 24.08 1.62
CA THR A 74 -11.74 22.70 2.15
C THR A 74 -12.99 21.83 2.01
N PRO A 75 -14.23 22.32 2.24
CA PRO A 75 -15.43 21.50 2.02
C PRO A 75 -15.59 21.01 0.58
N LEU A 76 -15.10 21.76 -0.42
CA LEU A 76 -15.20 21.38 -1.83
C LEU A 76 -14.18 20.31 -2.25
N TRP A 77 -13.14 20.07 -1.47
CA TRP A 77 -12.16 19.01 -1.77
C TRP A 77 -12.82 17.64 -1.72
N ARG A 78 -13.76 17.45 -0.79
CA ARG A 78 -14.53 16.21 -0.68
C ARG A 78 -15.25 15.88 -1.98
N ASP A 79 -15.94 16.85 -2.56
CA ASP A 79 -16.67 16.69 -3.82
C ASP A 79 -15.72 16.28 -4.97
N VAL A 80 -14.54 16.92 -5.07
CA VAL A 80 -13.53 16.55 -6.08
C VAL A 80 -12.99 15.14 -5.85
N LEU A 81 -12.62 14.79 -4.62
CA LEU A 81 -12.09 13.46 -4.28
C LEU A 81 -13.12 12.35 -4.47
N GLU A 82 -14.40 12.62 -4.21
CA GLU A 82 -15.50 11.70 -4.48
C GLU A 82 -15.68 11.47 -5.99
N LYS A 83 -15.58 12.53 -6.81
CA LYS A 83 -15.57 12.40 -8.28
C LYS A 83 -14.37 11.61 -8.79
N MET A 84 -13.17 11.85 -8.24
CA MET A 84 -11.99 11.05 -8.58
C MET A 84 -12.17 9.58 -8.20
N LYS A 85 -12.73 9.31 -7.02
CA LYS A 85 -13.02 7.94 -6.59
C LYS A 85 -14.03 7.25 -7.51
N ALA A 86 -15.08 7.96 -7.92
CA ALA A 86 -16.07 7.47 -8.87
C ALA A 86 -15.47 7.20 -10.27
N ALA A 87 -14.45 7.97 -10.67
CA ALA A 87 -13.70 7.74 -11.90
C ALA A 87 -12.70 6.56 -11.82
N GLY A 88 -12.61 5.88 -10.67
CA GLY A 88 -11.76 4.70 -10.49
C GLY A 88 -10.36 4.99 -9.94
N PHE A 89 -10.05 6.23 -9.61
CA PHE A 89 -8.78 6.55 -8.94
C PHE A 89 -8.75 5.98 -7.52
N ASN A 90 -7.56 5.55 -7.08
CA ASN A 90 -7.32 5.05 -5.73
C ASN A 90 -6.21 5.81 -4.98
N ALA A 91 -5.58 6.78 -5.65
CA ALA A 91 -4.62 7.70 -5.07
C ALA A 91 -4.83 9.12 -5.60
N VAL A 92 -4.28 10.08 -4.87
CA VAL A 92 -4.17 11.47 -5.30
C VAL A 92 -2.75 11.95 -5.00
N SER A 93 -2.16 12.65 -5.96
CA SER A 93 -0.90 13.37 -5.76
C SER A 93 -1.21 14.84 -5.56
N ASP A 94 -0.62 15.44 -4.54
CA ASP A 94 -0.72 16.85 -4.25
C ASP A 94 0.70 17.44 -4.17
N THR A 95 0.87 18.64 -4.72
CA THR A 95 2.13 19.36 -4.66
C THR A 95 2.04 20.38 -3.54
N ALA A 96 2.59 20.08 -2.36
CA ALA A 96 2.75 21.14 -1.38
C ALA A 96 3.58 22.29 -2.02
N PRO A 97 3.16 23.56 -1.92
CA PRO A 97 4.00 24.66 -2.36
C PRO A 97 5.36 24.53 -1.67
N SER A 98 6.46 24.73 -2.41
CA SER A 98 7.77 24.85 -1.77
C SER A 98 7.66 25.98 -0.74
N LEU A 99 7.88 25.63 0.54
CA LEU A 99 8.00 26.63 1.59
C LEU A 99 9.39 27.23 1.44
N ASP A 100 9.54 28.11 0.45
CA ASP A 100 10.70 28.97 0.32
C ASP A 100 10.49 30.13 1.31
N PHE A 101 10.94 29.93 2.54
CA PHE A 101 11.13 30.99 3.55
C PHE A 101 12.59 31.39 3.61
#